data_AF-A0A2V8RQI9-F1
#
_entry.id   AF-A0A2V8RQI9-F1
#
_cell.length_a   1.000
_cell.length_b   1.000
_cell.length_c   1.000
_cell.angle_alpha   90.00
_cell.angle_beta   90.00
_cell.angle_gamma   90.00
#
_symmetry.space_group_name_H-M   'P 1'
#
loop_
_entity.id
_entity.type
_entity.pdbx_description
1 polymer ?
#
loop_
_entity_poly.entity_id
_entity_poly.type
_entity_poly.pdbx_seq_one_letter_code
_entity_poly.pdbx_strand_id
1 'polypeptide(L)'
;VNRVVLCSGKVFYDLDAAREENVDARIAVARLEQFYPFPGKRLAEIVESYPNIREMCWTQEEPQNMGGWTFVEPRLRSLLGAQVNLRYIGRTSSASPATGSYAIHDLEQKQIVEKALRSEIDEISPASEPAASEKLAPAGA
;
A
#
# COMPACT_ATOMS: atom_id res chain seq x y z
N VAL A 1 14.95 1.22 -4.44
CA VAL A 1 13.57 1.27 -3.91
C VAL A 1 12.58 0.86 -5.00
N ASN A 2 11.76 -0.17 -4.75
CA ASN A 2 10.66 -0.61 -5.61
C ASN A 2 9.26 -0.36 -5.00
N ARG A 3 9.19 -0.20 -3.67
CA ARG A 3 7.98 0.07 -2.90
C ARG A 3 8.19 1.30 -2.02
N VAL A 4 7.23 2.21 -2.04
CA VAL A 4 7.16 3.34 -1.10
C VAL A 4 5.97 3.16 -0.17
N VAL A 5 6.22 3.05 1.13
CA VAL A 5 5.21 3.07 2.19
C VAL A 5 4.99 4.52 2.61
N LEU A 6 3.89 5.11 2.16
CA LEU A 6 3.46 6.45 2.53
C LEU A 6 2.47 6.37 3.69
N CYS A 7 2.73 7.08 4.78
CA CYS A 7 1.87 7.07 5.97
C CYS A 7 1.72 8.48 6.56
N SER A 8 0.90 8.63 7.59
CA SER A 8 0.78 9.87 8.37
C SER A 8 0.60 9.57 9.85
N GLY A 9 1.09 10.44 10.72
CA GLY A 9 0.94 10.30 12.16
C GLY A 9 1.79 9.16 12.77
N LYS A 10 1.32 8.61 13.89
CA LYS A 10 2.14 7.77 14.78
C LYS A 10 2.53 6.41 14.19
N VAL A 11 1.76 5.89 13.21
CA VAL A 11 2.06 4.60 12.56
C VAL A 11 3.46 4.59 11.92
N PHE A 12 4.02 5.75 11.58
CA PHE A 12 5.39 5.87 11.12
C PHE A 12 6.40 5.24 12.09
N TYR A 13 6.23 5.43 13.39
CA TYR A 13 7.21 4.93 14.37
C TYR A 13 7.21 3.40 14.44
N ASP A 14 6.04 2.78 14.35
CA ASP A 14 5.92 1.32 14.30
C ASP A 14 6.55 0.77 13.00
N LEU A 15 6.35 1.46 11.89
CA LEU A 15 6.94 1.12 10.59
C LEU A 15 8.47 1.29 10.58
N ASP A 16 8.98 2.37 11.16
CA ASP A 16 10.41 2.66 11.20
C ASP A 16 11.14 1.67 12.11
N ALA A 17 10.61 1.39 13.30
CA ALA A 17 11.14 0.38 14.21
C ALA A 17 11.18 -1.01 13.57
N ALA A 18 10.08 -1.46 12.95
CA ALA A 18 10.04 -2.76 12.28
C ALA A 18 10.96 -2.84 11.05
N ARG A 19 11.18 -1.72 10.36
CA ARG A 19 12.12 -1.63 9.23
C ARG A 19 13.58 -1.71 9.69
N GLU A 20 13.92 -1.15 10.85
CA GLU A 20 15.26 -1.27 11.43
C GLU A 20 15.60 -2.72 11.79
N GLU A 21 14.61 -3.49 12.24
CA GLU A 21 14.78 -4.92 12.52
C GLU A 21 14.96 -5.77 11.24
N ASN A 22 14.32 -5.36 10.13
CA ASN A 22 14.32 -6.09 8.86
C ASN A 22 14.64 -5.15 7.69
N VAL A 23 15.92 -4.82 7.54
CA VAL A 23 16.39 -3.85 6.54
C VAL A 23 16.25 -4.40 5.11
N ASP A 24 15.11 -4.14 4.46
CA ASP A 24 14.96 -4.30 3.01
C ASP A 24 15.17 -2.95 2.31
N ALA A 25 16.35 -2.76 1.70
CA ALA A 25 16.71 -1.55 0.95
C ALA A 25 15.80 -1.26 -0.26
N ARG A 26 14.92 -2.20 -0.64
CA ARG A 26 13.92 -2.01 -1.70
C ARG A 26 12.71 -1.23 -1.19
N ILE A 27 12.49 -1.11 0.12
CA ILE A 27 11.33 -0.43 0.70
C ILE A 27 11.76 0.92 1.32
N ALA A 28 11.10 1.99 0.92
CA ALA A 28 11.22 3.31 1.54
C ALA A 28 9.97 3.63 2.36
N VAL A 29 10.13 4.23 3.54
CA VAL A 29 9.02 4.74 4.36
C VAL A 29 9.04 6.26 4.32
N ALA A 30 7.91 6.87 3.98
CA ALA A 30 7.74 8.32 3.85
C ALA A 30 6.51 8.79 4.62
N ARG A 31 6.53 10.06 5.05
CA ARG A 31 5.45 10.68 5.81
C ARG A 31 4.76 11.79 5.03
N LEU A 32 3.44 11.79 5.06
CA LEU A 32 2.58 12.89 4.64
C LEU A 32 2.12 13.67 5.87
N GLU A 33 2.90 14.69 6.26
CA GLU A 33 2.61 15.53 7.43
C GLU A 33 1.55 16.62 7.16
N GLN A 34 1.31 16.93 5.89
CA GLN A 34 0.37 17.96 5.47
C GLN A 34 -0.62 17.39 4.46
N PHE A 35 -1.89 17.29 4.86
CA PHE A 35 -2.97 16.89 3.95
C PHE A 35 -3.45 18.07 3.10
N TYR A 36 -3.56 19.26 3.70
CA TYR A 36 -4.04 20.45 3.02
C TYR A 36 -3.20 21.69 3.38
N PRO A 37 -2.79 22.51 2.38
CA PRO A 37 -2.91 22.26 0.94
C PRO A 37 -2.12 21.00 0.52
N PHE A 38 -2.64 20.23 -0.44
CA PHE A 38 -2.05 18.93 -0.77
C PHE A 38 -0.66 19.09 -1.39
N PRO A 39 0.40 18.44 -0.85
CA PRO A 39 1.78 18.66 -1.27
C PRO A 39 2.15 17.82 -2.52
N GLY A 40 1.34 17.88 -3.57
CA GLY A 40 1.49 17.05 -4.77
C GLY A 40 2.85 17.20 -5.46
N LYS A 41 3.40 18.43 -5.49
CA LYS A 41 4.74 18.67 -6.07
C LYS A 41 5.85 17.90 -5.35
N ARG A 42 5.88 17.95 -4.01
CA ARG A 42 6.87 17.23 -3.20
C ARG A 42 6.72 15.72 -3.33
N LEU A 43 5.48 15.22 -3.40
CA LEU A 43 5.23 13.80 -3.63
C LEU A 43 5.72 13.34 -5.01
N ALA A 44 5.54 14.15 -6.05
CA ALA A 44 6.06 13.86 -7.38
C ALA A 44 7.59 13.78 -7.38
N GLU A 45 8.27 14.74 -6.74
CA GLU A 45 9.74 14.73 -6.58
C GLU A 45 10.23 13.45 -5.87
N ILE A 46 9.51 12.96 -4.87
CA ILE A 46 9.83 11.68 -4.20
C ILE A 46 9.68 10.50 -5.17
N VAL A 47 8.59 10.44 -5.93
CA VAL A 47 8.34 9.36 -6.90
C VAL A 47 9.42 9.36 -7.98
N GLU A 48 9.78 10.53 -8.52
CA GLU A 48 10.84 10.69 -9.52
C GLU A 48 12.22 10.28 -8.98
N SER A 49 12.47 10.45 -7.68
CA SER A 49 13.72 10.01 -7.04
C SER A 49 13.90 8.49 -6.99
N TYR A 50 12.83 7.72 -7.23
CA TYR A 50 12.82 6.26 -7.20
C TYR A 50 12.47 5.68 -8.59
N PRO A 51 13.42 5.61 -9.54
CA PRO A 51 13.13 5.20 -10.92
C PRO A 51 12.62 3.76 -11.07
N ASN A 52 12.85 2.92 -10.06
CA ASN A 52 12.40 1.52 -10.05
C ASN A 52 11.12 1.30 -9.24
N ILE A 53 10.42 2.37 -8.84
CA ILE A 53 9.17 2.27 -8.10
C ILE A 53 8.11 1.55 -8.95
N ARG A 54 7.52 0.51 -8.35
CA ARG A 54 6.42 -0.28 -8.92
C ARG A 54 5.14 -0.12 -8.11
N GLU A 55 5.28 0.19 -6.83
CA GLU A 55 4.15 0.30 -5.92
C GLU A 55 4.35 1.41 -4.88
N MET A 56 3.26 2.12 -4.60
CA MET A 56 3.11 2.99 -3.45
C MET A 56 1.98 2.43 -2.57
N CYS A 57 2.26 2.28 -1.28
CA CYS A 57 1.27 1.87 -0.29
C CYS A 57 0.87 3.09 0.53
N TRP A 58 -0.42 3.38 0.64
CA TRP A 58 -0.92 4.23 1.70
C TRP A 58 -1.17 3.38 2.94
N THR A 59 -0.45 3.67 4.02
CA THR A 59 -0.53 2.95 5.28
C THR A 59 -1.11 3.81 6.38
N GLN A 60 -2.18 3.35 7.01
CA GLN A 60 -2.83 4.03 8.12
C GLN A 60 -3.38 3.03 9.13
N GLU A 61 -3.54 3.48 10.37
CA GLU A 61 -4.11 2.65 11.41
C GLU A 61 -5.64 2.80 11.48
N GLU A 62 -6.20 3.91 11.02
CA GLU A 62 -7.64 4.13 10.97
C GLU A 62 -8.32 3.16 9.98
N PRO A 63 -9.59 2.78 10.21
CA PRO A 63 -10.41 2.07 9.22
C PRO A 63 -10.37 2.72 7.85
N GLN A 64 -10.48 1.95 6.77
CA GLN A 64 -10.37 2.44 5.38
C GLN A 64 -11.36 3.56 5.02
N ASN A 65 -12.56 3.56 5.63
CA ASN A 65 -13.57 4.60 5.48
C ASN A 65 -13.33 5.83 6.38
N MET A 66 -12.21 5.85 7.10
CA MET A 66 -11.75 6.90 8.01
C MET A 66 -10.29 7.28 7.70
N GLY A 67 -9.72 8.19 8.48
CA GLY A 67 -8.35 8.62 8.30
C GLY A 67 -8.13 9.36 6.98
N GLY A 68 -6.94 9.19 6.40
CA GLY A 68 -6.52 9.95 5.22
C GLY A 68 -6.88 9.32 3.87
N TRP A 69 -7.20 8.01 3.83
CA TRP A 69 -7.29 7.25 2.58
C TRP A 69 -8.22 7.87 1.54
N THR A 70 -9.46 8.18 1.91
CA THR A 70 -10.46 8.74 0.99
C THR A 70 -10.08 10.12 0.45
N PHE A 71 -9.25 10.87 1.18
CA PHE A 71 -8.70 12.14 0.73
C PHE A 71 -7.49 11.96 -0.20
N VAL A 72 -6.56 11.08 0.16
CA VAL A 72 -5.29 10.95 -0.57
C VAL A 72 -5.41 10.09 -1.83
N GLU A 73 -6.28 9.07 -1.83
CA GLU A 73 -6.39 8.11 -2.92
C GLU A 73 -6.57 8.78 -4.29
N PRO A 74 -7.60 9.61 -4.53
CA PRO A 74 -7.80 10.19 -5.85
C PRO A 74 -6.63 11.09 -6.29
N ARG A 75 -5.96 11.74 -5.33
CA ARG A 75 -4.82 12.63 -5.59
C ARG A 75 -3.56 11.86 -5.93
N LEU A 76 -3.29 10.78 -5.20
CA LEU A 76 -2.18 9.87 -5.47
C LEU A 76 -2.39 9.12 -6.79
N ARG A 77 -3.60 8.64 -7.10
CA ARG A 77 -3.90 8.04 -8.40
C ARG A 77 -3.64 9.00 -9.56
N SER A 78 -4.05 10.27 -9.42
CA SER A 78 -3.77 11.29 -10.43
C SER A 78 -2.29 11.60 -10.58
N LEU A 79 -1.50 11.50 -9.50
CA LEU A 79 -0.05 11.79 -9.51
C LEU A 79 0.76 10.62 -10.06
N LEU A 80 0.43 9.39 -9.68
CA LEU A 80 1.16 8.16 -10.01
C LEU A 80 0.84 7.65 -11.42
N GLY A 81 -0.34 7.97 -11.96
CA GLY A 81 -0.82 7.43 -13.23
C GLY A 81 -0.96 5.90 -13.20
N ALA A 82 -0.79 5.27 -14.37
CA ALA A 82 -0.93 3.81 -14.52
C ALA A 82 0.37 3.03 -14.26
N GLN A 83 1.51 3.72 -14.08
CA GLN A 83 2.83 3.09 -14.01
C GLN A 83 3.15 2.55 -12.61
N VAL A 84 2.61 3.18 -11.57
CA VAL A 84 2.86 2.81 -10.17
C VAL A 84 1.56 2.36 -9.53
N ASN A 85 1.53 1.13 -9.02
CA ASN A 85 0.35 0.60 -8.34
C ASN A 85 0.15 1.31 -7.00
N LEU A 86 -1.07 1.76 -6.72
CA LEU A 86 -1.44 2.33 -5.42
C LEU A 86 -2.24 1.31 -4.61
N ARG A 87 -1.68 0.87 -3.48
CA ARG A 87 -2.31 -0.10 -2.56
C ARG A 87 -2.69 0.56 -1.24
N TYR A 88 -3.83 0.17 -0.68
CA TYR A 88 -4.24 0.53 0.68
C TYR A 88 -3.78 -0.55 1.68
N ILE A 89 -3.19 -0.13 2.79
CA ILE A 89 -2.82 -1.00 3.91
C ILE A 89 -3.30 -0.35 5.20
N GLY A 90 -4.28 -0.96 5.86
CA GLY A 90 -4.85 -0.44 7.08
C GLY A 90 -6.00 -1.30 7.58
N ARG A 91 -6.73 -0.81 8.58
CA ARG A 91 -7.89 -1.52 9.12
C ARG A 91 -9.02 -1.56 8.09
N THR A 92 -9.75 -2.67 8.03
CA THR A 92 -10.95 -2.79 7.19
C THR A 92 -11.97 -1.73 7.59
N SER A 93 -12.82 -1.29 6.64
CA SER A 93 -13.90 -0.35 6.94
C SER A 93 -14.76 -0.82 8.12
N SER A 94 -15.13 0.11 8.98
CA SER A 94 -15.88 -0.13 10.20
C SER A 94 -16.75 1.07 10.55
N ALA A 95 -17.86 0.83 11.25
CA ALA A 95 -18.67 1.90 11.83
C ALA A 95 -18.00 2.52 13.07
N SER A 96 -17.27 1.69 13.84
CA SER A 96 -16.48 2.14 15.00
C SER A 96 -15.06 2.55 14.57
N PRO A 97 -14.47 3.59 15.18
CA PRO A 97 -13.07 3.97 14.92
C PRO A 97 -12.05 2.87 15.23
N ALA A 98 -12.36 1.98 16.19
CA ALA A 98 -11.52 0.86 16.56
C ALA A 98 -12.35 -0.31 17.11
N THR A 99 -11.74 -1.49 17.12
CA THR A 99 -12.25 -2.63 17.88
C THR A 99 -12.21 -2.35 19.39
N GLY A 100 -13.20 -2.86 20.13
CA GLY A 100 -13.22 -2.76 21.60
C GLY A 100 -12.34 -3.80 22.31
N SER A 101 -11.79 -4.77 21.57
CA SER A 101 -10.89 -5.79 22.11
C SER A 101 -9.43 -5.39 21.92
N TYR A 102 -8.71 -5.22 23.02
CA TYR A 102 -7.28 -4.90 23.00
C TYR A 102 -6.46 -5.94 22.21
N ALA A 103 -6.77 -7.23 22.39
CA ALA A 103 -6.08 -8.30 21.68
C ALA A 103 -6.25 -8.22 20.16
N ILE A 104 -7.46 -7.88 19.68
CA ILE A 104 -7.71 -7.69 18.25
C ILE A 104 -7.02 -6.42 17.76
N HIS A 105 -7.04 -5.34 18.54
CA HIS A 105 -6.40 -4.08 18.20
C HIS A 105 -4.89 -4.25 17.96
N ASP A 106 -4.20 -4.94 18.87
CA ASP A 106 -2.77 -5.24 18.79
C ASP A 106 -2.44 -6.16 17.59
N LEU A 107 -3.30 -7.16 17.34
CA LEU A 107 -3.17 -8.04 16.17
C LEU A 107 -3.29 -7.25 14.85
N GLU A 108 -4.30 -6.39 14.73
CA GLU A 108 -4.49 -5.53 13.55
C GLU A 108 -3.29 -4.61 13.35
N GLN A 109 -2.75 -4.02 14.42
CA GLN A 109 -1.59 -3.13 14.33
C GLN A 109 -0.36 -3.86 13.78
N LYS A 110 -0.06 -5.05 14.31
CA LYS A 110 1.04 -5.90 13.83
C LYS A 110 0.85 -6.28 12.36
N GLN A 111 -0.36 -6.66 11.96
CA GLN A 111 -0.67 -7.01 10.58
C GLN A 111 -0.50 -5.83 9.61
N ILE A 112 -0.82 -4.61 10.02
CA ILE A 112 -0.62 -3.40 9.20
C ILE A 112 0.86 -3.20 8.93
N VAL A 113 1.69 -3.24 9.97
CA VAL A 113 3.15 -3.05 9.87
C VAL A 113 3.78 -4.15 9.02
N GLU A 114 3.44 -5.41 9.26
CA GLU A 114 3.97 -6.55 8.50
C GLU A 114 3.60 -6.46 7.02
N LYS A 115 2.32 -6.18 6.70
CA LYS A 115 1.87 -6.05 5.31
C LYS A 115 2.52 -4.86 4.59
N ALA A 116 2.74 -3.75 5.29
CA ALA A 116 3.38 -2.57 4.72
C ALA A 116 4.84 -2.83 4.32
N LEU A 117 5.56 -3.63 5.12
CA LEU A 117 6.97 -3.93 4.92
C LEU A 117 7.24 -5.23 4.14
N ARG A 118 6.19 -5.95 3.69
CA ARG A 118 6.33 -7.12 2.82
C ARG A 118 6.17 -6.74 1.35
N SER A 119 7.14 -7.13 0.51
CA SER A 119 7.03 -6.96 -0.94
C SER A 119 6.48 -8.22 -1.61
N GLU A 120 5.21 -8.22 -2.00
CA GLU A 120 4.58 -9.31 -2.80
C GLU A 120 5.01 -9.30 -4.28
N ILE A 121 5.82 -8.31 -4.71
CA ILE A 121 6.24 -8.12 -6.10
C ILE A 121 7.09 -9.30 -6.63
N ASP A 122 7.64 -10.13 -5.73
CA ASP A 122 8.42 -11.32 -6.09
C ASP A 122 7.55 -12.59 -6.30
N GLU A 123 6.26 -12.59 -5.93
CA GLU A 123 5.38 -13.77 -6.05
C GLU A 123 4.59 -13.84 -7.38
N ILE A 124 4.52 -12.75 -8.15
CA ILE A 124 3.93 -12.76 -9.50
C ILE A 124 5.02 -13.11 -10.53
N SER A 125 5.52 -14.35 -10.42
CA SER A 125 6.13 -15.06 -11.55
C SER A 125 5.01 -15.35 -12.57
N PRO A 126 5.25 -15.34 -13.91
CA PRO A 126 4.22 -15.46 -14.96
C PRO A 126 3.44 -16.80 -14.99
N ALA A 127 3.51 -17.62 -13.94
CA ALA A 127 2.82 -18.89 -13.83
C ALA A 127 1.30 -18.77 -13.52
N SER A 128 0.77 -17.56 -13.38
CA SER A 128 -0.65 -17.34 -13.08
C SER A 128 -1.39 -16.65 -14.23
N GLU A 129 -1.18 -17.12 -15.45
CA GLU A 129 -2.23 -16.97 -16.48
C GLU A 129 -3.31 -18.02 -16.19
N PRO A 130 -4.59 -17.67 -16.08
CA PRO A 130 -5.64 -18.67 -16.09
C PRO A 130 -5.62 -19.28 -17.50
N ALA A 131 -5.30 -20.57 -17.59
CA ALA A 131 -5.35 -21.30 -18.84
C ALA A 131 -6.70 -21.02 -19.53
N ALA A 132 -6.65 -20.28 -20.63
CA ALA A 132 -7.78 -20.10 -21.50
C ALA A 132 -8.32 -21.49 -21.85
N SER A 133 -9.57 -21.75 -21.47
CA SER A 133 -10.32 -22.91 -21.94
C SER A 133 -10.60 -22.71 -23.43
N GLU A 134 -9.61 -22.97 -24.27
CA GLU A 134 -9.74 -23.07 -25.70
C GLU A 134 -9.32 -24.48 -26.14
N LYS A 135 -10.31 -25.36 -26.26
CA LYS A 135 -10.44 -26.42 -27.28
C LYS A 135 -11.57 -27.38 -26.89
N LEU A 136 -12.70 -27.26 -27.59
CA LEU A 136 -13.15 -28.35 -28.45
C LEU A 136 -14.16 -27.84 -29.50
N ALA A 137 -13.64 -27.55 -30.69
CA ALA A 137 -14.34 -27.73 -31.97
C ALA A 137 -13.92 -29.14 -32.49
N PRO A 138 -14.66 -29.83 -33.39
CA PRO A 138 -15.30 -29.22 -34.55
C PRO A 138 -16.69 -29.75 -34.95
N ALA A 139 -17.32 -28.95 -35.80
CA ALA A 139 -18.36 -29.37 -36.72
C ALA A 139 -17.88 -30.53 -37.60
N GLY A 140 -18.78 -31.49 -37.87
CA GLY A 140 -18.56 -32.54 -38.85
C GLY A 140 -19.85 -33.25 -39.23
N ALA A 141 -20.07 -33.29 -40.56
CA ALA A 141 -21.07 -34.01 -41.37
C ALA A 141 -22.52 -33.49 -41.39
#